data_AF-A0A7S3LVI6-F1
#
_entry.id   AF-A0A7S3LVI6-F1
#
_cell.length_a   1.000
_cell.length_b   1.000
_cell.length_c   1.000
_cell.angle_alpha   90.00
_cell.angle_beta   90.00
_cell.angle_gamma   90.00
#
_symmetry.space_group_name_H-M   'P 1'
#
loop_
_entity.id
_entity.type
_entity.pdbx_description
1 polymer ?
#
loop_
_entity_poly.entity_id
_entity_poly.type
_entity_poly.pdbx_seq_one_letter_code
_entity_poly.pdbx_strand_id
1 'polypeptide(L)'
;MAEVNNVSFCPPPNITAGTDGCTVLGLGVVDWIILGAYMVGLVVLSFFLGRKQKSKEDYYVGGRSMPWWTIAISVMATQTSAISFISIPAFVAMKTGGGLTWLQYELGVPIAMIMVAFFLIPYLRSLEIVSVYQYLQMRYGPVVRYAMSLVFLLSRGMGTGVGLYASAIVLQVCLGTDLVLTIVIMGVVTIIYDSIGGLKTVVYSDVIQMGVLLAGLVMCSIFASADTTGNMMDNFPTSRLVSLDLSSGFGCDGGGQAVC
;
A
#
# COMPACT_ATOMS: atom_id res chain seq x y z
N MET A 1 3.58 3.06 23.32
CA MET A 1 4.58 2.05 22.92
C MET A 1 4.74 0.95 23.99
N ALA A 2 3.66 0.41 24.54
CA ALA A 2 3.73 -0.63 25.58
C ALA A 2 2.82 -1.85 25.33
N GLU A 3 2.15 -1.91 24.16
CA GLU A 3 1.11 -2.91 23.88
C GLU A 3 1.34 -3.56 22.50
N VAL A 4 2.60 -3.83 22.18
CA VAL A 4 3.03 -4.65 21.02
C VAL A 4 3.77 -5.91 21.48
N ASN A 5 3.82 -6.16 22.79
CA ASN A 5 4.55 -7.31 23.37
C ASN A 5 3.68 -8.56 23.57
N ASN A 6 2.39 -8.53 23.19
CA ASN A 6 1.47 -9.64 23.45
C ASN A 6 0.76 -10.18 22.19
N VAL A 7 1.27 -9.85 21.00
CA VAL A 7 0.90 -10.59 19.79
C VAL A 7 1.89 -11.75 19.70
N SER A 8 1.51 -12.88 20.26
CA SER A 8 2.23 -14.15 20.11
C SER A 8 2.21 -14.54 18.63
N PHE A 9 3.19 -14.04 17.85
CA PHE A 9 3.50 -14.64 16.57
C PHE A 9 3.86 -16.09 16.84
N CYS A 10 3.08 -17.01 16.28
CA CYS A 10 3.43 -18.43 16.26
C CYS A 10 4.87 -18.54 15.72
N PRO A 11 5.78 -19.28 16.37
CA PRO A 11 7.13 -19.44 15.84
C PRO A 11 7.06 -19.96 14.39
N PRO A 12 7.99 -19.54 13.52
CA PRO A 12 8.01 -20.04 12.14
C PRO A 12 8.04 -21.58 12.19
N PRO A 13 7.16 -22.27 11.46
CA PRO A 13 7.13 -23.72 11.50
C PRO A 13 8.50 -24.23 11.05
N ASN A 14 9.15 -24.99 11.95
CA ASN A 14 10.35 -25.71 11.61
C ASN A 14 9.98 -26.67 10.48
N ILE A 15 10.70 -26.56 9.35
CA ILE A 15 10.45 -27.36 8.14
C ILE A 15 10.99 -28.77 8.39
N THR A 16 10.35 -29.51 9.29
CA THR A 16 10.50 -30.95 9.43
C THR A 16 9.20 -31.56 8.97
N ALA A 17 9.26 -32.20 7.79
CA ALA A 17 8.15 -32.93 7.21
C ALA A 17 7.59 -33.93 8.24
N GLY A 18 6.34 -33.72 8.68
CA GLY A 18 5.63 -34.68 9.53
C GLY A 18 4.70 -34.04 10.55
N THR A 19 3.39 -34.21 10.30
CA THR A 19 2.36 -34.56 11.29
C THR A 19 1.76 -33.55 12.29
N ASP A 20 2.01 -32.24 12.21
CA ASP A 20 1.30 -31.30 13.09
C ASP A 20 0.44 -30.28 12.31
N GLY A 21 -0.80 -30.67 11.99
CA GLY A 21 -2.05 -29.88 12.04
C GLY A 21 -2.16 -28.47 11.43
N CYS A 22 -1.11 -27.86 10.89
CA CYS A 22 -1.15 -26.58 10.19
C CYS A 22 -0.97 -26.88 8.71
N THR A 23 -2.05 -27.37 8.09
CA THR A 23 -2.14 -27.44 6.63
C THR A 23 -1.85 -26.05 6.09
N VAL A 24 -0.75 -25.89 5.36
CA VAL A 24 -0.61 -24.80 4.38
C VAL A 24 -1.98 -24.61 3.73
N LEU A 25 -2.48 -23.37 3.68
CA LEU A 25 -3.74 -23.08 2.96
C LEU A 25 -3.61 -23.77 1.61
N GLY A 26 -4.35 -24.86 1.42
CA GLY A 26 -4.14 -25.78 0.32
C GLY A 26 -4.63 -25.12 -0.96
N LEU A 27 -3.80 -24.23 -1.51
CA LEU A 27 -4.05 -23.55 -2.77
C LEU A 27 -4.32 -24.63 -3.81
N GLY A 28 -5.53 -24.62 -4.36
CA GLY A 28 -5.90 -25.53 -5.42
C GLY A 28 -5.00 -25.31 -6.62
N VAL A 29 -4.95 -26.30 -7.51
CA VAL A 29 -4.23 -26.16 -8.80
C VAL A 29 -4.72 -24.93 -9.56
N VAL A 30 -6.01 -24.59 -9.41
CA VAL A 30 -6.62 -23.37 -9.99
C VAL A 30 -6.02 -22.09 -9.41
N ASP A 31 -5.80 -22.01 -8.10
CA ASP A 31 -5.24 -20.81 -7.47
C ASP A 31 -3.79 -20.57 -7.92
N TRP A 32 -3.02 -21.66 -8.03
CA TRP A 32 -1.66 -21.61 -8.57
C TRP A 32 -1.60 -21.15 -10.02
N ILE A 33 -2.55 -21.60 -10.84
CA ILE A 33 -2.68 -21.16 -12.24
C ILE A 33 -3.02 -19.67 -12.29
N ILE A 34 -3.95 -19.19 -11.47
CA ILE A 34 -4.33 -17.77 -11.43
C ILE A 34 -3.14 -16.90 -10.96
N LEU A 35 -2.46 -17.32 -9.89
CA LEU A 35 -1.28 -16.62 -9.37
C LEU A 35 -0.15 -16.56 -10.42
N GLY A 36 0.13 -17.69 -11.06
CA GLY A 36 1.12 -17.79 -12.14
C GLY A 36 0.76 -16.92 -13.34
N ALA A 37 -0.51 -16.95 -13.78
CA ALA A 37 -1.00 -16.12 -14.87
C ALA A 37 -0.91 -14.63 -14.54
N TYR A 38 -1.20 -14.23 -13.30
CA TYR A 38 -1.08 -12.84 -12.85
C TYR A 38 0.38 -12.37 -12.86
N MET A 39 1.30 -13.17 -12.28
CA MET A 39 2.74 -12.87 -12.27
C MET A 39 3.31 -12.76 -13.68
N VAL A 40 2.99 -13.72 -14.55
CA VAL A 40 3.43 -13.70 -15.96
C VAL A 40 2.82 -12.51 -16.70
N GLY A 41 1.53 -12.23 -16.48
CA GLY A 41 0.82 -11.09 -17.06
C GLY A 41 1.48 -9.75 -16.70
N LEU A 42 1.85 -9.56 -15.44
CA LEU A 42 2.59 -8.38 -14.99
C LEU A 42 3.97 -8.26 -15.66
N VAL A 43 4.76 -9.34 -15.69
CA VAL A 43 6.10 -9.31 -16.30
C VAL A 43 6.02 -9.03 -17.80
N VAL A 44 5.08 -9.66 -18.51
CA VAL A 44 4.85 -9.44 -19.94
C VAL A 44 4.41 -8.01 -20.21
N LEU A 45 3.45 -7.49 -19.45
CA LEU A 45 3.02 -6.10 -19.56
C LEU A 45 4.20 -5.14 -19.34
N SER A 46 4.97 -5.37 -18.28
CA SER A 46 6.13 -4.55 -17.94
C SER A 46 7.18 -4.55 -19.04
N PHE A 47 7.45 -5.70 -19.64
CA PHE A 47 8.37 -5.82 -20.77
C PHE A 47 7.85 -5.12 -22.04
N PHE A 48 6.57 -5.25 -22.36
CA PHE A 48 5.96 -4.61 -23.53
C PHE A 48 5.91 -3.08 -23.41
N LEU A 49 5.63 -2.56 -22.22
CA LEU A 49 5.60 -1.12 -21.96
C LEU A 49 7.02 -0.54 -21.82
N GLY A 50 7.95 -1.28 -21.20
CA GLY A 50 9.36 -0.89 -21.06
C GLY A 50 10.08 -0.75 -22.41
N ARG A 51 9.73 -1.57 -23.41
CA ARG A 51 10.30 -1.49 -24.78
C ARG A 51 10.08 -0.16 -25.49
N LYS A 52 9.12 0.66 -25.04
CA LYS A 52 8.82 1.97 -25.63
C LYS A 52 9.66 3.10 -25.05
N GLN A 53 10.48 2.85 -24.03
CA GLN A 53 11.32 3.84 -23.36
C GLN A 53 12.66 3.98 -24.10
N LYS A 54 12.87 5.07 -24.85
CA LYS A 54 14.12 5.30 -25.62
C LYS A 54 14.95 6.47 -25.10
N SER A 55 14.39 7.36 -24.28
CA SER A 55 15.08 8.55 -23.74
C SER A 55 15.00 8.63 -22.21
N LYS A 56 15.90 9.42 -21.58
CA LYS A 56 15.89 9.67 -20.13
C LYS A 56 14.61 10.40 -19.67
N GLU A 57 14.06 11.28 -20.50
CA GLU A 57 12.78 11.95 -20.21
C GLU A 57 11.60 11.00 -20.25
N ASP A 58 11.60 10.02 -21.16
CA ASP A 58 10.56 8.99 -21.19
C ASP A 58 10.64 8.11 -19.92
N TYR A 59 11.85 7.78 -19.46
CA TYR A 59 12.05 6.97 -18.26
C TYR A 59 11.59 7.67 -16.97
N TYR A 60 11.95 8.94 -16.77
CA TYR A 60 11.65 9.68 -15.52
C TYR A 60 10.32 10.42 -15.53
N VAL A 61 9.79 10.81 -16.69
CA VAL A 61 8.58 11.66 -16.79
C VAL A 61 7.46 10.97 -17.60
N GLY A 62 7.71 9.75 -18.12
CA GLY A 62 6.76 9.01 -18.95
C GLY A 62 6.36 9.74 -20.24
N GLY A 63 7.23 10.64 -20.71
CA GLY A 63 7.02 11.48 -21.89
C GLY A 63 5.99 12.60 -21.71
N ARG A 64 5.59 12.93 -20.46
CA ARG A 64 4.54 13.94 -20.12
C ARG A 64 3.18 13.71 -20.81
N SER A 65 2.98 12.57 -21.47
CA SER A 65 1.81 12.24 -22.29
C SER A 65 0.79 11.37 -21.56
N MET A 66 0.97 11.14 -20.25
CA MET A 66 0.12 10.26 -19.47
C MET A 66 -1.17 10.98 -19.07
N PRO A 67 -2.34 10.34 -19.24
CA PRO A 67 -3.59 10.95 -18.83
C PRO A 67 -3.62 11.17 -17.31
N TRP A 68 -4.28 12.25 -16.89
CA TRP A 68 -4.31 12.67 -15.48
C TRP A 68 -4.89 11.58 -14.55
N TRP A 69 -5.88 10.81 -15.04
CA TRP A 69 -6.52 9.76 -14.27
C TRP A 69 -5.58 8.58 -13.98
N THR A 70 -4.71 8.19 -14.92
CA THR A 70 -3.70 7.13 -14.67
C THR A 70 -2.72 7.53 -13.57
N ILE A 71 -2.28 8.79 -13.56
CA ILE A 71 -1.37 9.30 -12.53
C ILE A 71 -2.09 9.33 -11.18
N ALA A 72 -3.33 9.80 -11.14
CA ALA A 72 -4.13 9.84 -9.92
C ALA A 72 -4.34 8.44 -9.32
N ILE A 73 -4.68 7.45 -10.14
CA ILE A 73 -4.85 6.06 -9.69
C ILE A 73 -3.53 5.47 -9.21
N SER A 74 -2.41 5.70 -9.90
CA SER A 74 -1.09 5.22 -9.44
C SER A 74 -0.68 5.85 -8.11
N VAL A 75 -0.96 7.14 -7.89
CA VAL A 75 -0.72 7.80 -6.59
C VAL A 75 -1.58 7.16 -5.49
N MET A 76 -2.86 6.86 -5.77
CA MET A 76 -3.72 6.15 -4.81
C MET A 76 -3.23 4.73 -4.52
N ALA A 77 -2.84 3.99 -5.56
CA ALA A 77 -2.28 2.64 -5.45
C ALA A 77 -0.99 2.64 -4.61
N THR A 78 -0.10 3.61 -4.85
CA THR A 78 1.17 3.78 -4.10
C THR A 78 0.95 4.09 -2.62
N GLN A 79 -0.16 4.72 -2.25
CA GLN A 79 -0.51 4.93 -0.84
C GLN A 79 -1.04 3.66 -0.18
N THR A 80 -1.58 2.74 -0.98
CA THR A 80 -2.16 1.50 -0.48
C THR A 80 -1.06 0.44 -0.37
N SER A 81 -0.81 -0.06 0.84
CA SER A 81 0.17 -1.12 1.09
C SER A 81 -0.52 -2.42 1.48
N ALA A 82 0.19 -3.55 1.32
CA ALA A 82 -0.21 -4.83 1.91
C ALA A 82 -0.43 -4.72 3.42
N ILE A 83 0.33 -3.84 4.09
CA ILE A 83 0.13 -3.52 5.51
C ILE A 83 -1.30 -3.04 5.74
N SER A 84 -1.77 -2.07 4.95
CA SER A 84 -3.11 -1.49 5.11
C SER A 84 -4.20 -2.54 4.95
N PHE A 85 -4.06 -3.44 3.97
CA PHE A 85 -5.06 -4.51 3.74
C PHE A 85 -5.17 -5.50 4.90
N ILE A 86 -4.09 -5.78 5.61
CA ILE A 86 -4.09 -6.71 6.76
C ILE A 86 -4.46 -5.97 8.04
N SER A 87 -3.88 -4.78 8.25
CA SER A 87 -3.97 -4.04 9.50
C SER A 87 -5.33 -3.37 9.70
N ILE A 88 -5.97 -2.87 8.65
CA ILE A 88 -7.25 -2.16 8.77
C ILE A 88 -8.37 -3.11 9.23
N PRO A 89 -8.60 -4.28 8.60
CA PRO A 89 -9.59 -5.24 9.09
C PRO A 89 -9.24 -5.76 10.49
N ALA A 90 -7.96 -6.02 10.77
CA ALA A 90 -7.51 -6.45 12.09
C ALA A 90 -7.78 -5.38 13.17
N PHE A 91 -7.55 -4.11 12.86
CA PHE A 91 -7.84 -2.98 13.75
C PHE A 91 -9.34 -2.83 13.99
N VAL A 92 -10.16 -2.92 12.93
CA VAL A 92 -11.62 -2.78 13.03
C VAL A 92 -12.25 -3.96 13.78
N ALA A 93 -11.75 -5.18 13.55
CA ALA A 93 -12.32 -6.40 14.13
C ALA A 93 -11.81 -6.70 15.56
N MET A 94 -10.51 -6.51 15.82
CA MET A 94 -9.87 -7.04 17.04
C MET A 94 -9.53 -5.97 18.09
N LYS A 95 -9.43 -4.68 17.73
CA LYS A 95 -9.01 -3.66 18.68
C LYS A 95 -10.17 -3.14 19.53
N THR A 96 -10.02 -3.18 20.85
CA THR A 96 -10.92 -2.53 21.81
C THR A 96 -10.85 -1.00 21.64
N GLY A 97 -11.89 -0.39 21.08
CA GLY A 97 -11.88 1.04 20.68
C GLY A 97 -11.64 1.26 19.18
N GLY A 98 -11.33 0.20 18.42
CA GLY A 98 -11.36 0.20 16.95
C GLY A 98 -12.79 0.38 16.44
N GLY A 99 -12.96 0.80 15.19
CA GLY A 99 -14.27 1.09 14.61
C GLY A 99 -14.15 2.02 13.41
N LEU A 100 -15.28 2.57 12.94
CA LEU A 100 -15.32 3.52 11.83
C LEU A 100 -14.58 4.84 12.12
N THR A 101 -14.12 5.06 13.34
CA THR A 101 -13.27 6.19 13.73
C THR A 101 -11.98 6.28 12.90
N TRP A 102 -11.45 5.14 12.42
CA TRP A 102 -10.31 5.10 11.48
C TRP A 102 -10.62 5.82 10.15
N LEU A 103 -11.88 5.78 9.72
CA LEU A 103 -12.31 6.40 8.47
C LEU A 103 -12.13 7.93 8.48
N GLN A 104 -12.17 8.58 9.66
CA GLN A 104 -11.92 10.02 9.77
C GLN A 104 -10.50 10.40 9.33
N TYR A 105 -9.53 9.61 9.76
CA TYR A 105 -8.13 9.81 9.40
C TYR A 105 -7.93 9.57 7.89
N GLU A 106 -8.50 8.49 7.36
CA GLU A 106 -8.41 8.14 5.94
C GLU A 106 -9.15 9.11 5.03
N LEU A 107 -10.23 9.77 5.50
CA LEU A 107 -10.93 10.81 4.75
C LEU A 107 -10.19 12.15 4.76
N GLY A 108 -9.31 12.41 5.74
CA GLY A 108 -8.50 13.63 5.79
C GLY A 108 -7.43 13.68 4.70
N VAL A 109 -6.82 12.53 4.37
CA VAL A 109 -5.77 12.40 3.34
C VAL A 109 -6.22 12.85 1.95
N PRO A 110 -7.33 12.37 1.37
CA PRO A 110 -7.77 12.80 0.04
C PRO A 110 -8.11 14.29 -0.01
N ILE A 111 -8.66 14.86 1.06
CA ILE A 111 -8.93 16.31 1.15
C ILE A 111 -7.62 17.11 1.07
N ALA A 112 -6.60 16.71 1.83
CA ALA A 112 -5.28 17.32 1.78
C ALA A 112 -4.64 17.17 0.38
N MET A 113 -4.80 16.01 -0.25
CA MET A 113 -4.27 15.76 -1.60
C MET A 113 -4.96 16.61 -2.67
N ILE A 114 -6.27 16.86 -2.55
CA ILE A 114 -6.99 17.80 -3.42
C ILE A 114 -6.39 19.20 -3.30
N MET A 115 -6.15 19.69 -2.08
CA MET A 115 -5.51 20.99 -1.86
C MET A 115 -4.11 21.04 -2.52
N VAL A 116 -3.28 20.02 -2.32
CA VAL A 116 -1.95 19.94 -2.96
C VAL A 116 -2.08 19.92 -4.50
N ALA A 117 -3.07 19.20 -5.04
CA ALA A 117 -3.28 19.10 -6.47
C ALA A 117 -3.71 20.42 -7.12
N PHE A 118 -4.52 21.22 -6.44
CA PHE A 118 -4.97 22.52 -6.96
C PHE A 118 -3.97 23.65 -6.77
N PHE A 119 -3.21 23.66 -5.67
CA PHE A 119 -2.29 24.77 -5.37
C PHE A 119 -0.85 24.49 -5.76
N LEU A 120 -0.32 23.33 -5.37
CA LEU A 120 1.10 23.03 -5.49
C LEU A 120 1.47 22.48 -6.86
N ILE A 121 0.68 21.55 -7.40
CA ILE A 121 0.97 20.92 -8.70
C ILE A 121 1.03 21.92 -9.87
N PRO A 122 0.09 22.88 -10.07
CA PRO A 122 0.17 23.80 -11.20
C PRO A 122 1.39 24.73 -11.08
N TYR A 123 1.73 25.14 -9.85
CA TYR A 123 2.92 25.95 -9.58
C TYR A 123 4.22 25.19 -9.87
N LEU A 124 4.34 23.93 -9.46
CA LEU A 124 5.53 23.12 -9.75
C LEU A 124 5.65 22.80 -11.25
N ARG A 125 4.52 22.59 -11.95
CA ARG A 125 4.53 22.31 -13.38
C ARG A 125 4.94 23.50 -14.23
N SER A 126 4.64 24.73 -13.82
CA SER A 126 5.06 25.94 -14.55
C SER A 126 6.58 26.19 -14.53
N LEU A 127 7.29 25.58 -13.57
CA LEU A 127 8.74 25.67 -13.42
C LEU A 127 9.50 24.59 -14.22
N GLU A 128 8.78 23.70 -14.92
CA GLU A 128 9.32 22.58 -15.73
C GLU A 128 10.32 21.66 -15.00
N ILE A 129 10.33 21.71 -13.67
CA ILE A 129 11.17 20.89 -12.80
C ILE A 129 10.68 19.45 -12.74
N VAL A 130 11.62 18.50 -12.68
CA VAL A 130 11.33 17.05 -12.60
C VAL A 130 11.21 16.58 -11.15
N SER A 131 11.76 17.34 -10.21
CA SER A 131 11.84 16.99 -8.79
C SER A 131 11.47 18.18 -7.91
N VAL A 132 10.67 17.93 -6.87
CA VAL A 132 10.35 18.95 -5.84
C VAL A 132 11.64 19.45 -5.17
N TYR A 133 12.67 18.61 -5.02
CA TYR A 133 13.95 19.03 -4.44
C TYR A 133 14.75 19.98 -5.35
N GLN A 134 14.48 19.98 -6.66
CA GLN A 134 15.05 20.96 -7.58
C GLN A 134 14.49 22.36 -7.31
N TYR A 135 13.22 22.46 -6.92
CA TYR A 135 12.65 23.72 -6.43
C TYR A 135 13.38 24.21 -5.17
N LEU A 136 13.62 23.31 -4.20
CA LEU A 136 14.37 23.65 -2.99
C LEU A 136 15.81 24.09 -3.31
N GLN A 137 16.44 23.50 -4.33
CA GLN A 137 17.76 23.95 -4.80
C GLN A 137 17.71 25.39 -5.30
N MET A 138 16.71 25.75 -6.12
CA MET A 138 16.59 27.10 -6.66
C MET A 138 16.38 28.14 -5.55
N ARG A 139 15.69 27.77 -4.47
CA ARG A 139 15.36 28.68 -3.37
C ARG A 139 16.43 28.79 -2.28
N TYR A 140 17.07 27.67 -1.92
CA TYR A 140 17.95 27.54 -0.75
C TYR A 140 19.36 27.00 -1.07
N GLY A 141 19.62 26.67 -2.33
CA GLY A 141 20.93 26.19 -2.78
C GLY A 141 21.08 24.66 -2.78
N PRO A 142 22.21 24.17 -3.31
CA PRO A 142 22.44 22.74 -3.57
C PRO A 142 22.54 21.89 -2.31
N VAL A 143 23.03 22.44 -1.18
CA VAL A 143 23.19 21.70 0.08
C VAL A 143 21.83 21.20 0.58
N VAL A 144 20.80 22.05 0.53
CA VAL A 144 19.44 21.70 0.99
C VAL A 144 18.82 20.62 0.11
N ARG A 145 19.08 20.64 -1.21
CA ARG A 145 18.63 19.57 -2.12
C ARG A 145 19.17 18.22 -1.69
N TYR A 146 20.49 18.11 -1.50
CA TYR A 146 21.09 16.82 -1.13
C TYR A 146 20.63 16.35 0.25
N ALA A 147 20.55 17.25 1.24
CA ALA A 147 20.08 16.91 2.57
C ALA A 147 18.63 16.39 2.55
N MET A 148 17.71 17.11 1.89
CA MET A 148 16.30 16.72 1.83
C MET A 148 16.06 15.46 0.99
N SER A 149 16.76 15.32 -0.14
CA SER A 149 16.69 14.09 -0.94
C SER A 149 17.21 12.88 -0.17
N LEU A 150 18.28 13.03 0.63
CA LEU A 150 18.81 11.94 1.45
C LEU A 150 17.82 11.53 2.55
N VAL A 151 17.29 12.50 3.30
CA VAL A 151 16.29 12.23 4.36
C VAL A 151 15.06 11.54 3.79
N PHE A 152 14.57 12.01 2.63
CA PHE A 152 13.46 11.37 1.94
C PHE A 152 13.78 9.94 1.49
N LEU A 153 14.96 9.71 0.91
CA LEU A 153 15.33 8.39 0.44
C LEU A 153 15.44 7.39 1.61
N LEU A 154 15.97 7.83 2.75
CA LEU A 154 16.05 7.02 3.97
C LEU A 154 14.66 6.72 4.54
N SER A 155 13.81 7.73 4.71
CA SER A 155 12.46 7.54 5.26
C SER A 155 11.59 6.68 4.33
N ARG A 156 11.65 6.93 3.03
CA ARG A 156 10.94 6.13 2.00
C ARG A 156 11.47 4.71 1.96
N GLY A 157 12.80 4.52 2.02
CA GLY A 157 13.43 3.20 2.04
C GLY A 157 13.01 2.38 3.26
N MET A 158 13.00 2.98 4.45
CA MET A 158 12.51 2.31 5.67
C MET A 158 11.04 1.94 5.54
N GLY A 159 10.19 2.86 5.09
CA GLY A 159 8.76 2.60 4.91
C GLY A 159 8.48 1.48 3.91
N THR A 160 9.13 1.51 2.74
CA THR A 160 9.00 0.45 1.73
C THR A 160 9.58 -0.87 2.23
N GLY A 161 10.63 -0.86 3.06
CA GLY A 161 11.18 -2.07 3.69
C GLY A 161 10.18 -2.77 4.62
N VAL A 162 9.47 -2.01 5.47
CA VAL A 162 8.38 -2.56 6.30
C VAL A 162 7.24 -3.09 5.43
N GLY A 163 6.92 -2.38 4.34
CA GLY A 163 5.94 -2.84 3.35
C GLY A 163 6.32 -4.17 2.71
N LEU A 164 7.58 -4.32 2.27
CA LEU A 164 8.11 -5.54 1.68
C LEU A 164 8.05 -6.71 2.67
N TYR A 165 8.42 -6.47 3.93
CA TYR A 165 8.35 -7.47 5.00
C TYR A 165 6.92 -7.97 5.24
N ALA A 166 5.95 -7.05 5.32
CA ALA A 166 4.54 -7.42 5.51
C ALA A 166 4.00 -8.26 4.34
N SER A 167 4.30 -7.86 3.09
CA SER A 167 3.96 -8.65 1.91
C SER A 167 4.62 -10.04 1.93
N ALA A 168 5.86 -10.14 2.44
CA ALA A 168 6.60 -11.39 2.48
C ALA A 168 6.01 -12.39 3.48
N ILE A 169 5.50 -11.93 4.63
CA ILE A 169 4.81 -12.80 5.59
C ILE A 169 3.58 -13.45 4.94
N VAL A 170 2.77 -12.68 4.22
CA VAL A 170 1.59 -13.21 3.53
C VAL A 170 2.00 -14.28 2.52
N LEU A 171 3.02 -13.98 1.72
CA LEU A 171 3.51 -14.90 0.70
C LEU A 171 4.13 -16.16 1.33
N GLN A 172 4.83 -16.02 2.45
CA GLN A 172 5.41 -17.12 3.21
C GLN A 172 4.32 -18.09 3.69
N VAL A 173 3.21 -17.58 4.24
CA VAL A 173 2.09 -18.39 4.70
C VAL A 173 1.44 -19.17 3.55
N CYS A 174 1.36 -18.56 2.36
CA CYS A 174 0.83 -19.22 1.16
C CYS A 174 1.77 -20.30 0.59
N LEU A 175 3.09 -20.04 0.56
CA LEU A 175 4.06 -20.95 -0.06
C LEU A 175 4.64 -21.98 0.92
N GLY A 176 4.51 -21.77 2.22
CA GLY A 176 5.16 -22.60 3.25
C GLY A 176 6.69 -22.59 3.18
N THR A 177 7.28 -21.50 2.66
CA THR A 177 8.74 -21.36 2.47
C THR A 177 9.39 -20.59 3.61
N ASP A 178 10.73 -20.53 3.61
CA ASP A 178 11.46 -19.69 4.55
C ASP A 178 11.20 -18.19 4.30
N LEU A 179 11.05 -17.41 5.38
CA LEU A 179 10.74 -15.98 5.31
C LEU A 179 11.86 -15.19 4.65
N VAL A 180 13.12 -15.47 5.01
CA VAL A 180 14.28 -14.75 4.48
C VAL A 180 14.41 -15.01 2.99
N LEU A 181 14.25 -16.27 2.58
CA LEU A 181 14.24 -16.64 1.16
C LEU A 181 13.13 -15.90 0.39
N THR A 182 11.92 -15.83 0.95
CA THR A 182 10.77 -15.14 0.35
C THR A 182 11.04 -13.64 0.16
N ILE A 183 11.59 -12.98 1.19
CA ILE A 183 11.95 -11.56 1.13
C ILE A 183 13.00 -11.31 0.02
N VAL A 184 14.04 -12.14 -0.05
CA VAL A 184 15.10 -12.00 -1.04
C VAL A 184 14.57 -12.18 -2.46
N ILE A 185 13.76 -13.23 -2.69
CA ILE A 185 13.17 -13.49 -4.01
C ILE A 185 12.26 -12.33 -4.43
N MET A 186 11.35 -11.89 -3.56
CA MET A 186 10.47 -10.77 -3.87
C MET A 186 11.28 -9.49 -4.15
N GLY A 187 12.25 -9.16 -3.31
CA GLY A 187 13.10 -7.98 -3.50
C GLY A 187 13.85 -8.00 -4.83
N VAL A 188 14.45 -9.13 -5.20
CA VAL A 188 15.16 -9.29 -6.47
C VAL A 188 14.20 -9.15 -7.65
N VAL A 189 13.05 -9.82 -7.62
CA VAL A 189 12.04 -9.72 -8.69
C VAL A 189 11.54 -8.28 -8.83
N THR A 190 11.25 -7.61 -7.70
CA THR A 190 10.80 -6.22 -7.67
C THR A 190 11.82 -5.27 -8.29
N ILE A 191 13.08 -5.37 -7.89
CA ILE A 191 14.15 -4.55 -8.46
C ILE A 191 14.29 -4.77 -9.97
N ILE A 192 14.22 -6.03 -10.43
CA ILE A 192 14.36 -6.35 -11.85
C ILE A 192 13.20 -5.75 -12.66
N TYR A 193 11.94 -5.96 -12.26
CA TYR A 193 10.83 -5.47 -13.07
C TYR A 193 10.70 -3.94 -13.03
N ASP A 194 10.97 -3.30 -11.88
CA ASP A 194 10.91 -1.84 -11.75
C ASP A 194 12.02 -1.14 -12.53
N SER A 195 13.24 -1.69 -12.48
CA SER A 195 14.40 -1.10 -13.18
C SER A 195 14.27 -1.18 -14.71
N ILE A 196 13.61 -2.21 -15.23
CA ILE A 196 13.39 -2.39 -16.67
C ILE A 196 12.21 -1.54 -17.16
N GLY A 197 11.18 -1.34 -16.34
CA GLY A 197 9.92 -0.72 -16.74
C GLY A 197 9.97 0.81 -16.88
N GLY A 198 10.67 1.51 -16.00
CA GLY A 198 10.59 2.98 -15.90
C GLY A 198 9.22 3.49 -15.41
N LEU A 199 9.11 4.81 -15.17
CA LEU A 199 7.95 5.39 -14.47
C LEU A 199 6.61 5.07 -15.14
N LYS A 200 6.56 5.12 -16.48
CA LYS A 200 5.32 4.84 -17.23
C LYS A 200 4.81 3.43 -16.98
N THR A 201 5.71 2.46 -16.97
CA THR A 201 5.36 1.06 -16.75
C THR A 201 4.82 0.86 -15.34
N VAL A 202 5.48 1.44 -14.33
CA VAL A 202 5.04 1.40 -12.93
C VAL A 202 3.63 2.00 -12.78
N VAL A 203 3.37 3.16 -13.39
CA VAL A 203 2.04 3.81 -13.33
C VAL A 203 0.95 2.93 -13.94
N TYR A 204 1.23 2.24 -15.06
CA TYR A 204 0.24 1.34 -15.66
C TYR A 204 0.06 0.04 -14.88
N SER A 205 1.14 -0.54 -14.32
CA SER A 205 1.02 -1.70 -13.45
C SER A 205 0.23 -1.37 -12.19
N ASP A 206 0.43 -0.19 -11.60
CA ASP A 206 -0.33 0.29 -10.44
C ASP A 206 -1.83 0.38 -10.74
N VAL A 207 -2.21 0.90 -11.91
CA VAL A 207 -3.62 1.02 -12.32
C VAL A 207 -4.28 -0.35 -12.43
N ILE A 208 -3.59 -1.32 -13.03
CA ILE A 208 -4.09 -2.69 -13.15
C ILE A 208 -4.16 -3.37 -11.79
N GLN A 209 -3.12 -3.22 -10.98
CA GLN A 209 -3.07 -3.76 -9.62
C GLN A 209 -4.20 -3.18 -8.75
N MET A 210 -4.47 -1.89 -8.85
CA MET A 210 -5.59 -1.25 -8.15
C MET A 210 -6.94 -1.82 -8.61
N GLY A 211 -7.13 -2.04 -9.91
CA GLY A 211 -8.33 -2.67 -10.45
C GLY A 211 -8.53 -4.10 -9.91
N VAL A 212 -7.46 -4.89 -9.87
CA VAL A 212 -7.49 -6.26 -9.32
C VAL A 212 -7.79 -6.25 -7.82
N LEU A 213 -7.15 -5.35 -7.06
CA LEU A 213 -7.40 -5.20 -5.62
C LEU A 213 -8.85 -4.79 -5.32
N LEU A 214 -9.39 -3.82 -6.06
CA LEU A 214 -10.79 -3.39 -5.90
C LEU A 214 -11.77 -4.50 -6.28
N ALA A 215 -11.52 -5.22 -7.36
CA ALA A 215 -12.35 -6.36 -7.76
C ALA A 215 -12.32 -7.47 -6.68
N GLY A 216 -11.13 -7.78 -6.16
CA GLY A 216 -10.95 -8.74 -5.07
C GLY A 216 -11.70 -8.31 -3.81
N LEU A 217 -11.62 -7.03 -3.44
CA LEU A 217 -12.34 -6.46 -2.30
C LEU A 217 -13.86 -6.61 -2.48
N VAL A 218 -14.41 -6.20 -3.62
CA VAL A 218 -15.85 -6.30 -3.91
C VAL A 218 -16.31 -7.74 -3.86
N MET A 219 -15.56 -8.66 -4.48
CA MET A 219 -15.89 -10.09 -4.45
C MET A 219 -15.87 -10.64 -3.01
N CYS A 220 -14.85 -10.32 -2.22
CA CYS A 220 -14.78 -10.73 -0.82
C CYS A 220 -15.96 -10.16 -0.01
N SER A 221 -16.33 -8.90 -0.22
CA SER A 221 -17.48 -8.29 0.44
C SER A 221 -18.80 -8.97 0.07
N ILE A 222 -18.99 -9.33 -1.21
CA ILE A 222 -20.18 -10.06 -1.67
C ILE A 222 -20.25 -11.44 -1.01
N PHE A 223 -19.17 -12.24 -1.05
CA PHE A 223 -19.16 -13.57 -0.42
C PHE A 223 -19.35 -13.50 1.09
N ALA A 224 -18.68 -12.56 1.77
CA ALA A 224 -18.86 -12.36 3.20
C ALA A 224 -20.32 -12.00 3.55
N SER A 225 -20.99 -11.21 2.70
CA SER A 225 -22.40 -10.86 2.89
C SER A 225 -23.35 -12.03 2.62
N ALA A 226 -22.96 -13.00 1.78
CA ALA A 226 -23.75 -14.19 1.50
C ALA A 226 -23.63 -15.28 2.58
N ASP A 227 -22.45 -15.41 3.22
CA ASP A 227 -22.22 -16.38 4.31
C ASP A 227 -22.73 -15.90 5.68
N THR A 228 -23.03 -14.60 5.83
CA THR A 228 -23.61 -14.05 7.05
C THR A 228 -25.13 -14.19 7.02
N THR A 229 -25.68 -15.09 7.84
CA THR A 229 -27.14 -15.26 8.02
C THR A 229 -27.75 -14.07 8.76
N GLY A 230 -27.90 -12.92 8.08
CA GLY A 230 -28.50 -11.69 8.60
C GLY A 230 -27.92 -10.40 7.99
N ASN A 231 -28.63 -9.27 8.12
CA ASN A 231 -28.09 -7.96 7.73
C ASN A 231 -26.79 -7.69 8.51
N MET A 232 -25.67 -7.54 7.80
CA MET A 232 -24.36 -7.26 8.42
C MET A 232 -24.39 -6.07 9.39
N MET A 233 -25.22 -5.07 9.11
CA MET A 233 -25.41 -3.88 9.95
C MET A 233 -25.98 -4.16 11.36
N ASP A 234 -26.72 -5.26 11.55
CA ASP A 234 -27.30 -5.60 12.87
C ASP A 234 -26.31 -6.32 13.79
N ASN A 235 -25.20 -6.83 13.24
CA ASN A 235 -24.13 -7.51 14.00
C ASN A 235 -23.01 -6.57 14.47
N PHE A 236 -23.00 -5.31 14.01
CA PHE A 236 -22.05 -4.32 14.49
C PHE A 236 -22.64 -3.56 15.69
N PRO A 237 -22.02 -3.64 16.88
CA PRO A 237 -22.51 -2.85 18.01
C PRO A 237 -22.46 -1.36 17.67
N THR A 238 -23.54 -0.63 17.97
CA THR A 238 -23.73 0.79 17.62
C THR A 238 -22.61 1.72 18.11
N SER A 239 -21.83 1.31 19.12
CA SER A 239 -20.61 2.00 19.58
C SER A 239 -19.43 1.95 18.60
N ARG A 240 -19.44 1.05 17.61
CA ARG A 240 -18.40 0.88 16.57
C ARG A 240 -18.73 1.61 15.27
N LEU A 241 -19.99 2.07 15.12
CA LEU A 241 -20.53 2.71 13.92
C LEU A 241 -20.34 4.24 13.89
N VAL A 242 -19.78 4.83 14.95
CA VAL A 242 -19.46 6.26 14.98
C VAL A 242 -18.28 6.53 14.05
N SER A 243 -18.59 7.06 12.87
CA SER A 243 -17.62 7.38 11.82
C SER A 243 -17.03 8.78 11.92
N LEU A 244 -17.65 9.68 12.70
CA LEU A 244 -17.22 11.07 12.90
C LEU A 244 -17.42 11.44 14.37
N ASP A 245 -16.33 11.64 15.12
CA ASP A 245 -16.36 12.16 16.49
C ASP A 245 -15.72 13.56 16.50
N LEU A 246 -16.55 14.54 16.17
CA LEU A 246 -16.18 15.96 16.13
C LEU A 246 -15.95 16.57 17.52
N SER A 247 -16.24 15.84 18.61
CA SER A 247 -16.02 16.34 19.98
C SER A 247 -14.53 16.45 20.34
N SER A 248 -13.69 15.62 19.70
CA SER A 248 -12.24 15.61 19.91
C SER A 248 -11.45 16.63 19.06
N GLY A 249 -12.11 17.33 18.13
CA GLY A 249 -11.44 18.19 17.15
C GLY A 249 -11.38 19.69 17.47
N PHE A 250 -12.25 20.20 18.36
CA PHE A 250 -12.32 21.64 18.68
C PHE A 250 -12.78 21.99 20.10
N GLY A 251 -12.95 21.01 21.00
CA GLY A 251 -13.43 21.23 22.36
C GLY A 251 -12.44 20.73 23.41
N CYS A 252 -11.85 21.64 24.18
CA CYS A 252 -11.30 21.32 25.49
C CYS A 252 -12.47 20.96 26.43
N ASP A 253 -12.93 19.71 26.42
CA ASP A 253 -13.76 19.20 27.50
C ASP A 253 -12.90 18.41 28.49
N GLY A 254 -12.86 18.93 29.71
CA GLY A 254 -12.10 18.41 30.84
C GLY A 254 -12.60 17.04 31.25
N GLY A 255 -11.98 15.99 30.71
CA GLY A 255 -12.22 14.60 31.09
C GLY A 255 -11.03 13.77 30.66
N GLY A 256 -10.05 13.64 31.56
CA GLY A 256 -8.71 13.14 31.26
C GLY A 256 -8.64 11.87 30.42
N GLN A 257 -8.10 12.01 29.21
CA GLN A 257 -7.13 11.10 28.61
C GLN A 257 -6.40 11.87 27.50
N ALA A 258 -5.22 12.37 27.86
CA ALA A 258 -4.35 13.10 26.97
C ALA A 258 -3.74 12.16 25.94
N VAL A 259 -4.03 12.41 24.66
CA VAL A 259 -3.10 12.16 23.56
C VAL A 259 -3.22 13.36 22.63
N CYS A 260 -2.40 14.38 22.90
CA CYS A 260 -2.01 15.35 21.88
C CYS A 260 -1.01 14.69 20.91
#